data_AF-A0A941L4X5-F1
#
_entry.id   AF-A0A941L4X5-F1
#
_cell.length_a   1.000
_cell.length_b   1.000
_cell.length_c   1.000
_cell.angle_alpha   90.00
_cell.angle_beta   90.00
_cell.angle_gamma   90.00
#
_symmetry.space_group_name_H-M   'P 1'
#
loop_
_entity.id
_entity.type
_entity.pdbx_description
1 polymer ?
#
loop_
_entity_poly.entity_id
_entity_poly.type
_entity_poly.pdbx_seq_one_letter_code
_entity_poly.pdbx_strand_id
1 'polypeptide(L)'
;DVKVSKAGAFRLKTMEETNDGFKIAEADLKLRGPGDFLGTKQSGLPDFKVADIVEDQFILAQAKEKAKVLIQKDADLDLPEHQSLKKIFEPYHKEKAEFYGMG
;
A
#
# COMPACT_ATOMS: atom_id res chain seq x y z
N ASP A 1 -22.59 30.62 -7.89
CA ASP A 1 -22.44 29.18 -8.19
C ASP A 1 -21.01 28.72 -8.05
N VAL A 2 -20.72 27.93 -7.01
CA VAL A 2 -19.40 27.29 -6.86
C VAL A 2 -19.34 26.15 -7.88
N LYS A 3 -18.64 26.36 -8.99
CA LYS A 3 -18.35 25.28 -9.95
C LYS A 3 -17.36 24.32 -9.31
N VAL A 4 -17.85 23.20 -8.79
CA VAL A 4 -17.01 22.11 -8.32
C VAL A 4 -16.24 21.53 -9.50
N SER A 5 -14.92 21.40 -9.38
CA SER A 5 -14.09 20.77 -10.41
C SER A 5 -14.49 19.30 -10.57
N LYS A 6 -14.25 18.70 -11.75
CA LYS A 6 -14.53 17.27 -11.97
C LYS A 6 -13.88 16.37 -10.90
N ALA A 7 -12.67 16.73 -10.48
CA ALA A 7 -11.95 16.06 -9.40
C ALA A 7 -12.65 16.24 -8.03
N GLY A 8 -13.11 17.46 -7.71
CA GLY A 8 -13.85 17.72 -6.47
C GLY A 8 -15.18 16.96 -6.41
N ALA A 9 -15.90 16.87 -7.53
CA ALA A 9 -17.16 16.14 -7.61
C ALA A 9 -16.95 14.63 -7.42
N PHE A 10 -15.88 14.08 -8.00
CA PHE A 10 -15.52 12.68 -7.81
C PHE A 10 -15.19 12.35 -6.35
N ARG A 11 -14.41 13.20 -5.67
CA ARG A 11 -14.05 12.99 -4.25
C ARG A 11 -15.28 13.01 -3.33
N LEU A 12 -16.18 13.97 -3.54
CA LEU A 12 -17.43 14.05 -2.78
C LEU A 12 -18.31 12.80 -2.98
N LYS A 13 -18.40 12.32 -4.22
CA LYS A 13 -19.14 11.10 -4.54
C LYS A 13 -18.52 9.87 -3.88
N THR A 14 -17.19 9.70 -3.91
CA THR A 14 -16.53 8.59 -3.21
C THR A 14 -16.80 8.62 -1.71
N MET A 15 -16.78 9.80 -1.09
CA MET A 15 -17.09 9.96 0.33
C MET A 15 -18.56 9.68 0.67
N GLU A 16 -19.48 9.90 -0.27
CA GLU A 16 -20.89 9.50 -0.13
C GLU A 16 -21.07 7.98 -0.26
N GLU A 17 -20.34 7.34 -1.16
CA GLU A 17 -20.48 5.90 -1.46
C GLU A 17 -19.85 4.99 -0.40
N THR A 18 -18.84 5.46 0.35
CA THR A 18 -18.13 4.63 1.34
C THR A 18 -17.49 5.43 2.47
N ASN A 19 -17.52 4.87 3.68
CA ASN A 19 -16.79 5.37 4.85
C ASN A 19 -15.48 4.59 5.12
N ASP A 20 -15.16 3.59 4.29
CA ASP A 20 -13.90 2.84 4.38
C ASP A 20 -12.72 3.68 3.87
N GLY A 21 -11.83 4.06 4.77
CA GLY A 21 -10.67 4.90 4.48
C GLY A 21 -9.72 4.31 3.42
N PHE A 22 -9.66 2.99 3.26
CA PHE A 22 -8.82 2.37 2.24
C PHE A 22 -9.40 2.56 0.83
N LYS A 23 -10.72 2.44 0.67
CA LYS A 23 -11.39 2.66 -0.62
C LYS A 23 -11.35 4.13 -1.02
N ILE A 24 -11.49 5.04 -0.05
CA ILE A 24 -11.35 6.47 -0.29
C ILE A 24 -9.93 6.78 -0.78
N ALA A 25 -8.90 6.23 -0.12
CA ALA A 25 -7.51 6.41 -0.51
C ALA A 25 -7.22 5.83 -1.92
N GLU A 26 -7.79 4.68 -2.26
CA GLU A 26 -7.64 4.07 -3.59
C GLU A 26 -8.26 4.94 -4.69
N ALA A 27 -9.46 5.46 -4.47
CA ALA A 27 -10.13 6.35 -5.41
C ALA A 27 -9.38 7.69 -5.57
N ASP A 28 -8.84 8.25 -4.49
CA ASP A 28 -8.01 9.47 -4.53
C ASP A 28 -6.70 9.22 -5.30
N LEU A 29 -6.09 8.04 -5.12
CA LEU A 29 -4.89 7.62 -5.84
C LEU A 29 -5.16 7.47 -7.35
N LYS A 30 -6.27 6.84 -7.74
CA LYS A 30 -6.70 6.74 -9.14
C LYS A 30 -6.94 8.11 -9.78
N LEU A 31 -7.44 9.08 -9.00
CA LEU A 31 -7.72 10.43 -9.46
C LEU A 31 -6.46 11.28 -9.65
N ARG A 32 -5.46 11.14 -8.76
CA ARG A 32 -4.19 11.89 -8.82
C ARG A 32 -3.14 11.23 -9.70
N GLY A 33 -3.25 9.92 -9.92
CA GLY A 33 -2.22 9.11 -10.57
C GLY A 33 -1.09 8.72 -9.60
N PRO A 34 -0.31 7.68 -9.93
CA PRO A 34 0.72 7.11 -9.05
C PRO A 34 1.88 8.07 -8.78
N GLY A 35 2.16 9.00 -9.71
CA GLY A 35 3.25 9.98 -9.59
C GLY A 35 3.08 11.02 -8.49
N ASP A 36 1.84 11.32 -8.07
CA ASP A 36 1.54 12.30 -7.02
C ASP A 36 1.55 11.68 -5.61
N PHE A 37 1.39 10.35 -5.49
CA PHE A 37 1.52 9.61 -4.23
C PHE A 37 2.99 9.32 -3.89
N LEU A 38 3.79 8.99 -4.90
CA LEU A 38 5.23 8.78 -4.75
C LEU A 38 6.02 10.08 -4.62
N GLY A 39 5.35 11.23 -4.76
CA GLY A 39 5.89 12.53 -4.42
C GLY A 39 7.34 12.72 -4.87
N THR A 40 7.52 13.23 -6.09
CA THR A 40 8.69 14.11 -6.33
C THR A 40 8.74 15.28 -5.31
N LYS A 41 7.72 15.44 -4.45
CA LYS A 41 7.67 16.27 -3.24
C LYS A 41 6.98 15.64 -2.00
N GLN A 42 7.24 14.38 -1.63
CA GLN A 42 6.94 13.96 -0.25
C GLN A 42 8.13 13.23 0.38
N SER A 43 8.80 13.95 1.28
CA SER A 43 10.07 13.60 1.93
C SER A 43 9.96 12.51 3.00
N GLY A 44 9.28 11.39 2.73
CA GLY A 44 9.09 10.37 3.78
C GLY A 44 8.60 8.97 3.39
N LEU A 45 8.26 8.70 2.13
CA LEU A 45 7.96 7.34 1.68
C LEU A 45 9.21 6.77 0.99
N PRO A 46 9.72 5.59 1.40
CA PRO A 46 10.86 5.00 0.73
C PRO A 46 10.44 4.59 -0.68
N ASP A 47 11.32 4.90 -1.65
CA ASP A 47 11.11 4.60 -3.06
C ASP A 47 10.54 3.18 -3.24
N PHE A 48 9.28 3.06 -3.68
CA PHE A 48 8.79 1.83 -4.29
C PHE A 48 9.51 1.70 -5.64
N LYS A 49 10.77 1.23 -5.63
CA LYS A 49 11.63 1.15 -6.82
C LYS A 49 11.15 0.13 -7.86
N VAL A 50 10.10 -0.64 -7.60
CA VAL A 50 9.84 -1.90 -8.35
C VAL A 50 8.38 -2.10 -8.79
N ALA A 51 7.42 -1.23 -8.44
CA ALA A 51 6.03 -1.45 -8.85
C ALA A 51 5.28 -0.15 -9.14
N ASP A 52 4.65 -0.06 -10.31
CA ASP A 52 3.63 0.95 -10.56
C ASP A 52 2.37 0.49 -9.82
N ILE A 53 2.05 1.13 -8.70
CA ILE A 53 0.91 0.75 -7.84
C ILE A 53 -0.42 0.74 -8.61
N VAL A 54 -0.53 1.40 -9.77
CA VAL A 54 -1.71 1.38 -10.62
C VAL A 54 -1.70 0.23 -11.62
N GLU A 55 -0.58 -0.07 -12.25
CA GLU A 55 -0.49 -1.22 -13.19
C GLU A 55 -0.41 -2.56 -12.45
N ASP A 56 0.26 -2.58 -11.30
CA ASP A 56 0.55 -3.78 -10.50
C ASP A 56 -0.52 -4.08 -9.44
N GLN A 57 -1.68 -3.42 -9.48
CA GLN A 57 -2.76 -3.62 -8.50
C GLN A 57 -3.13 -5.11 -8.34
N PHE A 58 -3.15 -5.85 -9.45
CA PHE A 58 -3.52 -7.25 -9.44
C PHE A 58 -2.48 -8.13 -8.73
N ILE A 59 -1.18 -7.91 -8.99
CA ILE A 59 -0.13 -8.69 -8.34
C ILE A 59 0.02 -8.30 -6.86
N LEU A 60 -0.15 -7.01 -6.53
CA LEU A 60 -0.16 -6.53 -5.15
C LEU A 60 -1.33 -7.10 -4.34
N ALA A 61 -2.53 -7.17 -4.94
CA ALA A 61 -3.69 -7.78 -4.30
C ALA A 61 -3.47 -9.27 -4.00
N GLN A 62 -2.91 -10.02 -4.96
CA GLN A 62 -2.56 -11.43 -4.76
C GLN A 62 -1.48 -11.62 -3.69
N ALA A 63 -0.43 -10.80 -3.72
CA ALA A 63 0.62 -10.85 -2.70
C ALA A 63 0.07 -10.58 -1.30
N LYS A 64 -0.82 -9.59 -1.16
CA LYS A 64 -1.50 -9.28 0.11
C LYS A 64 -2.33 -10.45 0.62
N GLU A 65 -3.10 -11.10 -0.24
CA GLU A 65 -3.90 -12.25 0.17
C GLU A 65 -3.02 -13.44 0.58
N LYS A 66 -1.94 -13.71 -0.17
CA LYS A 66 -0.95 -14.74 0.20
C LYS A 66 -0.29 -14.44 1.55
N ALA A 67 0.09 -13.19 1.80
CA ALA A 67 0.65 -12.77 3.08
C ALA A 67 -0.35 -12.95 4.23
N LYS A 68 -1.64 -12.64 4.02
CA LYS A 68 -2.69 -12.84 5.03
C LYS A 68 -2.85 -14.32 5.41
N VAL A 69 -2.90 -15.21 4.40
CA VAL A 69 -2.99 -16.65 4.63
C VAL A 69 -1.74 -17.17 5.35
N LEU A 70 -0.56 -16.66 4.99
CA LEU A 70 0.70 -17.00 5.63
C LEU A 70 0.69 -16.62 7.11
N ILE A 71 0.32 -15.38 7.44
CA ILE A 71 0.26 -14.89 8.83
C ILE A 71 -0.71 -15.71 9.67
N GLN A 72 -1.85 -16.11 9.11
CA GLN A 72 -2.82 -16.96 9.83
C GLN A 72 -2.28 -18.35 10.15
N LYS A 73 -1.36 -18.87 9.34
CA LYS A 73 -0.79 -20.21 9.49
C LYS A 73 0.50 -20.22 10.29
N ASP A 74 1.35 -19.23 10.09
CA ASP A 74 2.71 -19.16 10.60
C ASP A 74 3.20 -17.71 10.62
N ALA A 75 2.69 -16.94 11.59
CA ALA A 75 3.00 -15.52 11.76
C ALA A 75 4.49 -15.25 11.98
N ASP A 76 5.16 -16.15 12.71
CA ASP A 76 6.57 -16.03 13.08
C ASP A 76 7.52 -16.70 12.07
N LEU A 77 6.98 -17.27 10.98
CA LEU A 77 7.72 -17.97 9.92
C LEU A 77 8.58 -19.14 10.45
N ASP A 78 8.10 -19.85 11.47
CA ASP A 78 8.84 -20.92 12.15
C ASP A 78 8.75 -22.28 11.45
N LEU A 79 7.78 -22.47 10.54
CA LEU A 79 7.66 -23.72 9.80
C LEU A 79 8.90 -23.94 8.90
N PRO A 80 9.36 -25.19 8.73
CA PRO A 80 10.54 -25.49 7.91
C PRO A 80 10.46 -24.95 6.48
N GLU A 81 9.26 -24.93 5.89
CA GLU A 81 8.99 -24.41 4.55
C GLU A 81 9.11 -22.88 4.44
N HIS A 82 9.01 -22.14 5.54
CA HIS A 82 9.10 -20.68 5.57
C HIS A 82 10.46 -20.15 6.02
N GLN A 83 11.39 -21.01 6.42
CA GLN A 83 12.72 -20.61 6.90
C GLN A 83 13.51 -19.77 5.89
N SER A 84 13.39 -20.09 4.59
CA SER A 84 14.03 -19.31 3.53
C SER A 84 13.44 -17.90 3.41
N LEU A 85 12.11 -17.77 3.59
CA LEU A 85 11.44 -16.47 3.60
C LEU A 85 11.83 -15.67 4.84
N LYS A 86 11.87 -16.30 6.02
CA LYS A 86 12.27 -15.68 7.29
C LYS A 86 13.65 -15.02 7.19
N LYS A 87 14.64 -15.74 6.64
CA LYS A 87 16.01 -15.24 6.43
C LYS A 87 16.10 -13.98 5.58
N ILE A 88 15.18 -13.80 4.62
CA ILE A 88 15.13 -12.62 3.75
C ILE A 88 14.30 -11.50 4.40
N PHE A 89 13.19 -11.88 5.04
CA PHE A 89 12.23 -10.94 5.60
C PHE A 89 12.74 -10.24 6.86
N GLU A 90 13.38 -10.95 7.79
CA GLU A 90 13.88 -10.37 9.04
C GLU A 90 14.81 -9.15 8.84
N PRO A 91 15.88 -9.23 8.01
CA PRO A 91 16.75 -8.08 7.80
C PRO A 91 16.02 -6.91 7.11
N TYR A 92 15.16 -7.21 6.12
CA TYR A 92 14.35 -6.21 5.45
C TYR A 92 13.38 -5.51 6.42
N HIS A 93 12.68 -6.28 7.25
CA HIS A 93 11.73 -5.77 8.23
C HIS A 93 12.42 -4.90 9.26
N LYS A 94 13.58 -5.33 9.77
CA LYS A 94 14.36 -4.55 10.74
C LYS A 94 14.80 -3.20 10.16
N GLU A 95 15.38 -3.20 8.97
CA GLU A 95 15.79 -1.97 8.27
C GLU A 95 14.61 -1.02 8.06
N LYS A 96 13.45 -1.55 7.64
CA LYS A 96 12.24 -0.74 7.44
C LYS A 96 11.62 -0.26 8.73
N ALA A 97 11.57 -1.08 9.78
CA ALA A 97 11.04 -0.69 11.08
C ALA A 97 11.85 0.48 11.66
N GLU A 98 13.18 0.42 11.55
CA GLU A 98 14.08 1.53 11.93
C GLU A 98 13.82 2.78 11.07
N PHE A 99 13.70 2.64 9.75
CA PHE A 99 13.41 3.74 8.84
C PHE A 99 12.09 4.47 9.15
N TYR A 100 11.04 3.71 9.50
CA TYR A 100 9.72 4.27 9.82
C TYR A 100 9.50 4.60 11.29
N GLY A 101 10.50 4.41 12.16
CA GLY A 101 10.39 4.66 13.59
C GLY A 101 9.41 3.73 14.32
N MET A 102 9.25 2.50 13.83
CA MET A 102 8.42 1.44 14.42
C MET A 102 9.22 0.46 15.30
N GLY A 103 10.45 0.83 15.69
CA GLY A 103 11.37 0.02 16.51
C GLY A 103 11.52 0.54 17.93
#